data_AF-A0A6M4P9Z4-F1
#
_entry.id   AF-A0A6M4P9Z4-F1
#
_cell.length_a   1.000
_cell.length_b   1.000
_cell.length_c   1.000
_cell.angle_alpha   90.00
_cell.angle_beta   90.00
_cell.angle_gamma   90.00
#
_symmetry.space_group_name_H-M   'P 1'
#
loop_
_entity.id
_entity.type
_entity.pdbx_description
1 polymer ?
#
loop_
_entity_poly.entity_id
_entity_poly.type
_entity_poly.pdbx_seq_one_letter_code
_entity_poly.pdbx_strand_id
1 'polypeptide(L)' 'MSINKDKLFTAKVEENLLSSFKHACENQDTTASQAVRGFMRDYSRKYGQADLFAPEPVKRDKNKFRGVL' A
#
# COMPACT_ATOMS: atom_id res chain seq x y z
N MET A 1 0.79 10.52 19.98
CA MET A 1 0.64 9.11 19.56
C MET A 1 -0.08 9.10 18.23
N SER A 2 0.60 8.72 17.14
CA SER A 2 -0.04 8.66 15.82
C SER A 2 -1.01 7.48 15.80
N ILE A 3 -2.27 7.72 15.47
CA ILE A 3 -3.29 6.67 15.33
C ILE A 3 -2.96 5.91 14.04
N ASN A 4 -2.24 4.79 14.17
CA ASN A 4 -2.01 3.88 13.05
C ASN A 4 -3.37 3.26 12.68
N LYS A 5 -4.00 3.78 11.63
CA LYS A 5 -5.23 3.23 11.06
C LYS A 5 -4.86 1.98 10.27
N ASP A 6 -4.67 0.88 10.96
CA ASP A 6 -4.45 -0.42 10.32
C ASP A 6 -5.69 -0.81 9.52
N LYS A 7 -5.48 -1.26 8.28
CA LYS A 7 -6.52 -1.78 7.40
C LYS A 7 -6.20 -3.22 7.04
N LEU A 8 -7.23 -4.07 6.95
CA LEU A 8 -7.07 -5.43 6.44
C LEU A 8 -6.81 -5.40 4.93
N PHE A 9 -5.83 -6.19 4.50
CA PHE A 9 -5.53 -6.44 3.09
C PHE A 9 -5.87 -7.90 2.77
N THR A 10 -6.90 -8.09 1.95
CA THR A 10 -7.36 -9.42 1.52
C THR A 10 -7.04 -9.58 0.05
N ALA A 11 -6.23 -10.57 -0.31
CA ALA A 11 -5.87 -10.88 -1.68
C ALA A 11 -6.14 -12.35 -2.00
N LYS A 12 -6.69 -12.61 -3.18
CA LYS A 12 -6.79 -13.98 -3.72
C LYS A 12 -5.45 -14.35 -4.34
N VAL A 13 -4.92 -15.50 -3.95
CA VAL A 13 -3.67 -16.06 -4.45
C VAL A 13 -3.87 -17.55 -4.70
N GLU A 14 -3.07 -18.12 -5.59
CA GLU A 14 -3.06 -19.55 -5.84
C GLU A 14 -2.65 -20.33 -4.57
N GLU A 15 -3.25 -21.49 -4.38
CA GLU A 15 -3.04 -22.32 -3.19
C GLU A 15 -1.58 -22.78 -3.07
N ASN A 16 -0.99 -23.25 -4.17
CA ASN A 16 0.39 -23.72 -4.21
C ASN A 16 1.39 -22.59 -3.89
N LEU A 17 1.10 -21.37 -4.37
CA LEU A 17 1.89 -20.19 -4.08
C LEU A 17 1.80 -19.82 -2.60
N LEU A 18 0.59 -19.83 -2.02
CA LEU A 18 0.38 -19.54 -0.60
C LEU A 18 1.09 -20.55 0.30
N SER A 19 1.01 -21.84 -0.03
CA SER A 19 1.68 -22.91 0.70
C SER A 19 3.20 -22.73 0.69
N SER A 20 3.78 -22.52 -0.49
CA SER A 20 5.21 -22.29 -0.66
C SER A 20 5.68 -21.04 0.08
N PHE A 21 4.89 -19.96 0.03
CA PHE A 21 5.20 -18.72 0.72
C PHE A 21 5.19 -18.87 2.25
N LYS A 22 4.21 -19.59 2.80
CA LYS A 22 4.15 -19.87 4.25
C LYS A 22 5.36 -20.68 4.71
N HIS A 23 5.72 -21.74 3.99
CA HIS A 23 6.89 -22.55 4.29
C HIS A 23 8.20 -21.73 4.24
N ALA A 24 8.32 -20.83 3.26
CA ALA A 24 9.47 -19.92 3.19
C ALA A 24 9.52 -18.94 4.36
N CYS A 25 8.37 -18.48 4.86
CA CYS A 25 8.29 -17.62 6.03
C CYS A 25 8.70 -18.36 7.31
N GLU A 26 8.26 -19.61 7.48
CA GLU A 26 8.64 -20.47 8.61
C GLU A 26 10.17 -20.69 8.66
N ASN A 27 10.79 -20.95 7.52
CA ASN A 27 12.26 -21.12 7.43
C ASN A 27 13.06 -19.85 7.74
N GLN A 28 12.43 -18.68 7.73
CA GLN A 28 13.06 -17.39 7.98
C GLN A 28 12.63 -16.77 9.33
N ASP A 29 11.98 -17.56 10.21
CA ASP A 29 11.45 -17.09 11.50
C ASP A 29 10.57 -15.83 11.37
N THR A 30 9.81 -15.71 10.27
CA THR A 30 8.95 -14.56 10.00
C THR A 30 7.52 -14.99 9.75
N THR A 31 6.55 -14.09 10.01
CA THR A 31 5.16 -14.34 9.64
C THR A 31 4.88 -13.85 8.22
N ALA A 32 3.95 -14.52 7.53
CA ALA A 32 3.46 -14.09 6.22
C ALA A 32 3.06 -12.59 6.21
N SER A 33 2.41 -12.13 7.27
CA SER A 33 2.01 -10.73 7.44
C SER A 33 3.20 -9.76 7.53
N GLN A 34 4.30 -10.16 8.18
CA GLN A 34 5.52 -9.34 8.26
C GLN A 34 6.24 -9.32 6.91
N ALA A 35 6.36 -10.47 6.25
CA ALA A 35 6.98 -10.60 4.94
C ALA A 35 6.24 -9.78 3.87
N VAL A 36 4.90 -9.84 3.83
CA VAL A 36 4.09 -9.02 2.91
C VAL A 36 4.26 -7.53 3.18
N ARG A 37 4.28 -7.09 4.44
CA ARG A 37 4.54 -5.67 4.77
C ARG A 37 5.94 -5.23 4.35
N GLY A 38 6.94 -6.09 4.52
CA GLY A 38 8.31 -5.86 4.05
C GLY A 38 8.34 -5.67 2.54
N PHE A 39 7.79 -6.64 1.82
CA PHE A 39 7.67 -6.61 0.36
C PHE A 39 6.94 -5.34 -0.12
N MET A 40 5.80 -4.99 0.48
CA MET A 40 5.05 -3.77 0.12
C MET A 40 5.91 -2.51 0.26
N ARG A 41 6.66 -2.37 1.36
CA ARG A 41 7.55 -1.21 1.56
C ARG A 41 8.67 -1.16 0.51
N ASP A 42 9.29 -2.28 0.23
CA ASP A 42 10.39 -2.35 -0.74
C ASP A 42 9.91 -2.15 -2.17
N TYR A 43 8.75 -2.71 -2.51
CA TYR A 43 8.09 -2.51 -3.79
C TYR A 43 7.71 -1.03 -3.99
N SER A 44 7.09 -0.41 -2.98
CA SER A 44 6.80 1.03 -3.01
C SER A 44 8.05 1.89 -3.06
N ARG A 45 9.16 1.51 -2.41
CA ARG A 45 10.43 2.26 -2.52
C ARG A 45 11.02 2.14 -3.93
N LYS A 46 10.96 0.95 -4.52
CA LYS A 46 11.56 0.66 -5.83
C LYS A 46 10.79 1.28 -6.99
N TYR A 47 9.45 1.34 -6.90
CA TYR A 47 8.58 1.78 -7.99
C TYR A 47 7.76 3.04 -7.68
N GLY A 48 7.65 3.41 -6.40
CA GLY A 48 6.85 4.55 -5.94
C GLY A 48 7.51 5.91 -6.09
N GLN A 49 8.70 6.01 -6.71
CA GLN A 49 9.25 7.30 -7.13
C GLN A 49 8.31 8.09 -8.07
N ALA A 50 7.29 7.45 -8.64
CA ALA A 50 6.25 8.13 -9.41
C ALA A 50 5.47 9.18 -8.58
N ASP A 51 5.34 9.00 -7.25
CA ASP A 51 4.57 9.92 -6.39
C ASP A 51 5.43 11.09 -5.85
N LEU A 52 6.76 11.03 -5.98
CA LEU A 52 7.64 12.18 -5.69
C LEU A 52 7.54 13.29 -6.76
N PHE A 53 6.96 12.98 -7.92
CA PHE A 53 6.76 13.91 -9.05
C PHE A 53 5.30 14.02 -9.50
N ALA A 54 4.36 13.39 -8.78
CA ALA A 54 2.95 13.65 -9.04
C ALA A 54 2.67 15.12 -8.69
N PRO A 55 2.19 15.94 -9.65
CA PRO A 55 1.84 17.33 -9.33
C PRO A 55 0.80 17.30 -8.21
N GLU A 56 1.09 18.04 -7.13
CA GLU A 56 0.22 18.26 -5.97
C GLU A 56 -1.27 18.27 -6.38
N PRO A 57 -2.16 17.57 -5.65
CA PRO A 57 -3.57 17.59 -5.99
C PRO A 57 -4.06 19.04 -5.98
N VAL A 58 -4.38 19.55 -7.17
CA VAL A 58 -4.95 20.89 -7.35
C VAL A 58 -6.17 20.98 -6.42
N LYS A 59 -6.04 21.76 -5.35
CA LYS A 59 -7.16 22.10 -4.47
C LYS A 59 -8.19 22.84 -5.35
N ARG A 60 -9.19 22.12 -5.85
CA ARG A 60 -10.33 22.74 -6.54
C ARG A 60 -11.09 23.55 -5.50
N ASP A 61 -10.87 24.86 -5.50
CA ASP A 61 -11.68 25.83 -4.77
C ASP A 61 -13.16 25.64 -5.18
N LYS A 62 -13.95 25.07 -4.28
CA LYS A 62 -15.39 24.87 -4.47
C LYS A 62 -16.19 26.19 -4.46
N ASN A 63 -15.52 27.34 -4.26
CA ASN A 63 -16.16 28.63 -4.11
C ASN A 63 -16.14 29.53 -5.36
N LYS A 64 -15.72 29.03 -6.53
CA LYS A 64 -15.64 29.84 -7.77
C LYS A 64 -16.94 29.91 -8.59
N PHE A 65 -18.02 29.24 -8.17
CA PHE A 65 -19.33 29.30 -8.85
C PHE A 65 -20.41 29.99 -8.01
N ARG A 66 -20.10 31.17 -7.45
CA ARG A 66 -21.13 32.13 -7.04
C ARG A 66 -20.98 33.39 -7.88
N GLY A 67 -21.83 33.48 -8.90
CA GLY A 67 -22.00 34.67 -9.72
C GLY A 67 -21.55 34.46 -11.16
N VAL A 68 -22.44 33.93 -12.00
CA VAL A 68 -22.99 34.64 -13.18
C VAL A 68 -24.34 33.98 -13.49
N LEU A 69 -25.34 34.84 -13.78
CA LEU A 69 -26.77 34.62 -14.07
C LEU A 69 -27.66 34.38 -12.85
#